data_AF-A0A2E5JP44-F1
#
_entry.id   AF-A0A2E5JP44-F1
#
_cell.length_a   1.000
_cell.length_b   1.000
_cell.length_c   1.000
_cell.angle_alpha   90.00
_cell.angle_beta   90.00
_cell.angle_gamma   90.00
#
_symmetry.space_group_name_H-M   'P 1'
#
loop_
_entity.id
_entity.type
_entity.pdbx_description
1 polymer ?
#
loop_
_entity_poly.entity_id
_entity_poly.type
_entity_poly.pdbx_seq_one_letter_code
_entity_poly.pdbx_strand_id
1 'polypeptide(L)'
;MSSFKLSKYAEQVSICYNQCKDKYNSLEISLNNFSRKLKKSLEDTFGEKVYNSDDDTFQSYLKRIHTYDLYLAMGMSTGNENAWEIFEDRFVPKINDFARYYADDEDIAEEVFAYTKSSLFVKIKKTGKPKIDSFNGRGSLESWLKVIVYREVIHHQKNRVKTTSLDNIVLGIEEDHETDVEMETISKIMTTGFQSINSKDKILLREYFILKKPERELAEKYHVHISTISRRLHKICDKLSNILIDLAQTEFDLGERDIKNMFREFSKSWHSNVSEILA
;
A
#
# COMPACT_ATOMS: atom_id res chain seq x y z
N MET A 1 23.62 -0.62 -22.80
CA MET A 1 24.19 0.61 -22.19
C MET A 1 23.63 0.96 -20.78
N SER A 2 23.12 0.00 -19.96
CA SER A 2 22.44 0.32 -18.68
C SER A 2 23.06 -0.32 -17.42
N SER A 3 24.17 -1.08 -17.54
CA SER A 3 24.70 -1.89 -16.42
C SER A 3 25.64 -1.14 -15.46
N PHE A 4 26.01 0.11 -15.73
CA PHE A 4 27.07 0.84 -15.00
C PHE A 4 26.59 1.87 -13.98
N LYS A 5 25.28 2.15 -13.83
CA LYS A 5 24.84 3.31 -13.01
C LYS A 5 25.10 3.15 -11.49
N LEU A 6 25.11 1.92 -10.96
CA LEU A 6 25.46 1.66 -9.55
C LEU A 6 26.95 1.41 -9.32
N SER A 7 27.78 1.30 -10.36
CA SER A 7 29.21 0.99 -10.18
C SER A 7 29.95 2.10 -9.43
N LYS A 8 29.48 3.36 -9.55
CA LYS A 8 29.97 4.50 -8.78
C LYS A 8 29.80 4.31 -7.27
N TYR A 9 28.76 3.60 -6.84
CA TYR A 9 28.42 3.40 -5.42
C TYR A 9 28.57 1.92 -5.00
N ALA A 10 29.50 1.20 -5.64
CA ALA A 10 29.65 -0.24 -5.43
C ALA A 10 29.94 -0.60 -3.96
N GLU A 11 30.74 0.24 -3.27
CA GLU A 11 31.05 0.05 -1.86
C GLU A 11 29.81 0.20 -0.98
N GLN A 12 29.06 1.31 -1.12
CA GLN A 12 27.84 1.58 -0.35
C GLN A 12 26.78 0.49 -0.57
N VAL A 13 26.63 0.02 -1.82
CA VAL A 13 25.72 -1.08 -2.16
C VAL A 13 26.18 -2.41 -1.54
N SER A 14 27.48 -2.70 -1.55
CA SER A 14 28.04 -3.91 -0.92
C SER A 14 27.86 -3.91 0.59
N ILE A 15 28.09 -2.77 1.25
CA ILE A 15 27.88 -2.62 2.70
C ILE A 15 26.40 -2.88 3.02
N CYS A 16 25.49 -2.25 2.29
CA CYS A 16 24.05 -2.46 2.47
C CYS A 16 23.63 -3.92 2.24
N TYR A 17 24.17 -4.57 1.20
CA TYR A 17 23.93 -5.99 0.92
C TYR A 17 24.41 -6.89 2.06
N ASN A 18 25.63 -6.69 2.56
CA ASN A 18 26.18 -7.49 3.65
C ASN A 18 25.36 -7.33 4.93
N GLN A 19 24.93 -6.10 5.27
CA GLN A 19 24.02 -5.87 6.40
C GLN A 19 22.70 -6.63 6.25
N CYS A 20 22.13 -6.71 5.04
CA CYS A 20 20.92 -7.48 4.79
C CYS A 20 21.15 -8.99 4.93
N LYS A 21 22.28 -9.47 4.40
CA LYS A 21 22.69 -10.86 4.48
C LYS A 21 22.90 -11.30 5.93
N ASP A 22 23.60 -10.50 6.72
CA ASP A 22 23.89 -10.77 8.13
C ASP A 22 22.62 -10.78 8.97
N LYS A 23 21.67 -9.87 8.70
CA LYS A 23 20.39 -9.80 9.42
C LYS A 23 19.54 -11.06 9.25
N TYR A 24 19.56 -11.68 8.07
CA TYR A 24 18.68 -12.80 7.72
C TYR A 24 19.44 -14.11 7.51
N ASN A 25 20.68 -14.23 8.01
CA ASN A 25 21.53 -15.42 7.85
C ASN A 25 21.61 -15.94 6.40
N SER A 26 21.70 -15.01 5.43
CA SER A 26 21.74 -15.27 3.98
C SER A 26 20.50 -15.96 3.40
N LEU A 27 19.81 -15.29 2.48
CA LEU A 27 18.65 -15.83 1.76
C LEU A 27 19.01 -16.32 0.34
N GLU A 28 20.26 -16.71 0.12
CA GLU A 28 20.82 -17.15 -1.17
C GLU A 28 20.71 -16.14 -2.34
N ILE A 29 20.44 -14.88 -2.02
CA ILE A 29 20.39 -13.80 -3.01
C ILE A 29 21.81 -13.33 -3.30
N SER A 30 22.24 -13.39 -4.56
CA SER A 30 23.51 -12.82 -5.00
C SER A 30 23.53 -11.29 -4.94
N LEU A 31 24.71 -10.70 -4.71
CA LEU A 31 24.90 -9.24 -4.76
C LEU A 31 24.42 -8.63 -6.07
N ASN A 32 24.59 -9.32 -7.20
CA ASN A 32 24.13 -8.85 -8.51
C ASN A 32 22.60 -8.79 -8.60
N ASN A 33 21.91 -9.82 -8.11
CA ASN A 33 20.44 -9.83 -8.06
C ASN A 33 19.91 -8.72 -7.14
N PHE A 34 20.52 -8.56 -5.96
CA PHE A 34 20.18 -7.49 -5.02
C PHE A 34 20.41 -6.11 -5.65
N SER A 35 21.58 -5.87 -6.25
CA SER A 35 21.91 -4.61 -6.90
C SER A 35 20.93 -4.26 -8.01
N ARG A 36 20.48 -5.23 -8.82
CA ARG A 36 19.45 -5.00 -9.85
C ARG A 36 18.10 -4.62 -9.26
N LYS A 37 17.68 -5.28 -8.17
CA LYS A 37 16.42 -4.94 -7.48
C LYS A 37 16.48 -3.56 -6.83
N LEU A 38 17.59 -3.27 -6.15
CA LEU A 38 17.84 -1.98 -5.51
C LEU A 38 17.90 -0.84 -6.53
N LYS A 39 18.57 -1.04 -7.67
CA LYS A 39 18.59 -0.08 -8.78
C LYS A 39 17.17 0.31 -9.20
N LYS A 40 16.32 -0.70 -9.44
CA LYS A 40 14.92 -0.48 -9.83
C LYS A 40 14.14 0.26 -8.74
N SER A 41 14.34 -0.12 -7.47
CA SER A 41 13.73 0.55 -6.32
C SER A 41 14.11 2.03 -6.25
N LEU A 42 15.40 2.36 -6.41
CA LEU A 42 15.91 3.73 -6.39
C LEU A 42 15.37 4.56 -7.57
N GLU A 43 15.39 3.98 -8.78
CA GLU A 43 14.82 4.62 -9.99
C GLU A 43 13.33 4.90 -9.82
N ASP A 44 12.56 3.92 -9.38
CA ASP A 44 11.13 4.08 -9.15
C ASP A 44 10.89 5.18 -8.10
N THR A 45 11.65 5.21 -7.01
CA THR A 45 11.38 6.10 -5.86
C THR A 45 11.85 7.54 -6.09
N PHE A 46 13.02 7.71 -6.68
CA PHE A 46 13.72 9.00 -6.72
C PHE A 46 14.02 9.47 -8.15
N GLY A 47 13.93 8.59 -9.15
CA GLY A 47 14.32 8.84 -10.54
C GLY A 47 15.80 8.67 -10.80
N GLU A 48 16.23 8.93 -12.04
CA GLU A 48 17.62 8.71 -12.46
C GLU A 48 18.64 9.65 -11.80
N LYS A 49 18.20 10.76 -11.21
CA LYS A 49 19.07 11.75 -10.56
C LYS A 49 19.88 11.19 -9.40
N VAL A 50 19.45 10.07 -8.81
CA VAL A 50 20.17 9.38 -7.73
C VAL A 50 21.59 9.00 -8.17
N TYR A 51 21.79 8.71 -9.46
CA TYR A 51 23.10 8.25 -9.92
C TYR A 51 24.12 9.37 -10.11
N ASN A 52 23.65 10.62 -10.15
CA ASN A 52 24.51 11.80 -10.36
C ASN A 52 24.79 12.57 -9.06
N SER A 53 24.32 12.10 -7.90
CA SER A 53 24.57 12.76 -6.63
C SER A 53 25.98 12.51 -6.10
N ASP A 54 26.37 13.22 -5.04
CA ASP A 54 27.51 12.84 -4.19
C ASP A 54 27.16 11.62 -3.32
N ASP A 55 28.17 11.11 -2.62
CA ASP A 55 28.08 9.88 -1.82
C ASP A 55 27.18 10.05 -0.58
N ASP A 56 27.21 11.21 0.08
CA ASP A 56 26.38 11.48 1.27
C ASP A 56 24.89 11.56 0.90
N THR A 57 24.60 12.21 -0.22
CA THR A 57 23.26 12.27 -0.79
C THR A 57 22.78 10.87 -1.23
N PHE A 58 23.66 10.06 -1.82
CA PHE A 58 23.32 8.69 -2.20
C PHE A 58 23.02 7.81 -0.98
N GLN A 59 23.83 7.92 0.08
CA GLN A 59 23.58 7.25 1.36
C GLN A 59 22.24 7.64 1.96
N SER A 60 21.86 8.92 1.85
CA SER A 60 20.55 9.41 2.29
C SER A 60 19.39 8.80 1.47
N TYR A 61 19.57 8.55 0.17
CA TYR A 61 18.59 7.82 -0.63
C TYR A 61 18.50 6.34 -0.23
N LEU A 62 19.63 5.66 0.00
CA LEU A 62 19.64 4.27 0.44
C LEU A 62 18.89 4.08 1.76
N LYS A 63 19.12 4.97 2.75
CA LYS A 63 18.44 4.93 4.06
C LYS A 63 16.91 5.07 3.96
N ARG A 64 16.40 5.65 2.88
CA ARG A 64 14.96 5.83 2.63
C ARG A 64 14.30 4.64 1.93
N ILE A 65 15.08 3.66 1.48
CA ILE A 65 14.57 2.39 0.97
C ILE A 65 14.59 1.39 2.13
N HIS A 66 13.48 0.65 2.31
CA HIS A 66 13.40 -0.44 3.27
C HIS A 66 14.17 -1.67 2.75
N THR A 67 15.50 -1.59 2.71
CA THR A 67 16.38 -2.58 2.06
C THR A 67 16.32 -3.95 2.70
N TYR A 68 16.13 -4.03 4.03
CA TYR A 68 15.92 -5.31 4.72
C TYR A 68 14.64 -6.02 4.27
N ASP A 69 13.52 -5.31 4.28
CA ASP A 69 12.25 -5.84 3.81
C ASP A 69 12.31 -6.17 2.31
N LEU A 70 13.05 -5.38 1.51
CA LEU A 70 13.27 -5.63 0.09
C LEU A 70 14.06 -6.91 -0.15
N TYR A 71 15.12 -7.14 0.63
CA TYR A 71 15.93 -8.35 0.58
C TYR A 71 15.11 -9.58 1.01
N LEU A 72 14.32 -9.47 2.07
CA LEU A 72 13.42 -10.52 2.51
C LEU A 72 12.37 -10.88 1.43
N ALA A 73 11.71 -9.88 0.84
CA ALA A 73 10.74 -10.09 -0.23
C ALA A 73 11.35 -10.78 -1.46
N MET A 74 12.64 -10.56 -1.74
CA MET A 74 13.35 -11.30 -2.79
C MET A 74 13.50 -12.78 -2.44
N GLY A 75 13.89 -13.10 -1.19
CA GLY A 75 14.05 -14.48 -0.73
C GLY A 75 12.71 -15.23 -0.72
N MET A 76 11.65 -14.54 -0.29
CA MET A 76 10.26 -15.01 -0.38
C MET A 76 9.86 -15.30 -1.83
N SER A 77 10.23 -14.42 -2.77
CA SER A 77 9.93 -14.61 -4.19
C SER A 77 10.65 -15.80 -4.82
N THR A 78 11.80 -16.21 -4.28
CA THR A 78 12.57 -17.36 -4.78
C THR A 78 12.19 -18.67 -4.08
N GLY A 79 11.32 -18.63 -3.06
CA GLY A 79 10.93 -19.80 -2.29
C GLY A 79 12.00 -20.27 -1.30
N ASN A 80 12.83 -19.35 -0.79
CA ASN A 80 13.81 -19.68 0.25
C ASN A 80 13.11 -20.01 1.58
N GLU A 81 13.49 -21.12 2.22
CA GLU A 81 12.83 -21.64 3.43
C GLU A 81 12.93 -20.68 4.63
N ASN A 82 14.11 -20.12 4.90
CA ASN A 82 14.30 -19.15 5.99
C ASN A 82 13.48 -17.87 5.74
N ALA A 83 13.41 -17.39 4.50
CA ALA A 83 12.54 -16.26 4.14
C ALA A 83 11.06 -16.59 4.36
N TRP A 84 10.65 -17.84 4.15
CA TRP A 84 9.29 -18.32 4.39
C TRP A 84 8.97 -18.39 5.89
N GLU A 85 9.87 -18.92 6.71
CA GLU A 85 9.71 -18.95 8.19
C GLU A 85 9.53 -17.55 8.76
N ILE A 86 10.39 -16.59 8.35
CA ILE A 86 10.25 -15.19 8.78
C ILE A 86 8.91 -14.60 8.33
N PHE A 87 8.41 -14.99 7.15
CA PHE A 87 7.11 -14.54 6.67
C PHE A 87 5.94 -15.08 7.51
N GLU A 88 5.95 -16.38 7.80
CA GLU A 88 4.97 -17.04 8.65
C GLU A 88 4.95 -16.39 10.05
N ASP A 89 6.11 -16.15 10.65
CA ASP A 89 6.16 -15.62 12.01
C ASP A 89 5.79 -14.13 12.09
N ARG A 90 6.28 -13.32 11.15
CA ARG A 90 6.18 -11.85 11.25
C ARG A 90 4.95 -11.28 10.56
N PHE A 91 4.57 -11.82 9.41
CA PHE A 91 3.62 -11.18 8.51
C PHE A 91 2.28 -11.90 8.41
N VAL A 92 2.22 -13.22 8.56
CA VAL A 92 0.94 -13.94 8.55
C VAL A 92 0.00 -13.48 9.67
N PRO A 93 0.44 -13.30 10.93
CA PRO A 93 -0.41 -12.71 11.97
C PRO A 93 -0.91 -11.31 11.60
N LYS A 94 -0.07 -10.48 10.97
CA LYS A 94 -0.44 -9.12 10.53
C LYS A 94 -1.46 -9.13 9.41
N ILE A 95 -1.34 -10.06 8.45
CA ILE A 95 -2.33 -10.24 7.39
C ILE A 95 -3.69 -10.59 7.99
N ASN A 96 -3.72 -11.49 8.99
CA ASN A 96 -4.94 -11.84 9.71
C ASN A 96 -5.53 -10.64 10.48
N ASP A 97 -4.69 -9.93 11.24
CA ASP A 97 -5.09 -8.72 11.96
C ASP A 97 -5.71 -7.69 11.01
N PHE A 98 -5.11 -7.46 9.85
CA PHE A 98 -5.64 -6.53 8.85
C PHE A 98 -6.94 -7.03 8.22
N ALA A 99 -7.06 -8.32 7.93
CA ALA A 99 -8.26 -8.89 7.33
C ALA A 99 -9.46 -8.70 8.29
N ARG A 100 -9.28 -9.09 9.56
CA ARG A 100 -10.27 -8.88 10.62
C ARG A 100 -10.58 -7.42 10.90
N TYR A 101 -9.56 -6.56 10.81
CA TYR A 101 -9.73 -5.13 11.02
C TYR A 101 -10.60 -4.47 9.94
N TYR A 102 -10.48 -4.88 8.68
CA TYR A 102 -11.13 -4.25 7.55
C TYR A 102 -12.44 -4.92 7.10
N ALA A 103 -12.59 -6.22 7.31
CA ALA A 103 -13.79 -6.93 6.91
C ALA A 103 -15.01 -6.55 7.75
N ASP A 104 -16.20 -6.65 7.17
CA ASP A 104 -17.47 -6.39 7.86
C ASP A 104 -17.88 -7.57 8.74
N ASP A 105 -17.48 -8.78 8.37
CA ASP A 105 -17.78 -10.02 9.07
C ASP A 105 -16.60 -11.01 9.02
N GLU A 106 -16.66 -12.04 9.87
CA GLU A 106 -15.57 -13.01 10.04
C GLU A 106 -15.38 -13.91 8.81
N ASP A 107 -16.44 -14.25 8.07
CA ASP A 107 -16.32 -15.10 6.87
C ASP A 107 -15.46 -14.41 5.82
N ILE A 108 -15.70 -13.12 5.57
CA ILE A 108 -14.87 -12.32 4.64
C ILE A 108 -13.45 -12.20 5.17
N ALA A 109 -13.27 -12.02 6.48
CA ALA A 109 -11.94 -11.92 7.07
C ALA A 109 -11.13 -13.20 6.83
N GLU A 110 -11.72 -14.37 7.07
CA GLU A 110 -11.09 -15.68 6.85
C GLU A 110 -10.78 -15.94 5.37
N GLU A 111 -11.73 -15.66 4.48
CA GLU A 111 -11.52 -15.80 3.03
C GLU A 111 -10.38 -14.91 2.52
N VAL A 112 -10.37 -13.64 2.92
CA VAL A 112 -9.36 -12.68 2.51
C VAL A 112 -7.99 -13.04 3.08
N PHE A 113 -7.94 -13.51 4.32
CA PHE A 113 -6.71 -14.00 4.93
C PHE A 113 -6.13 -15.17 4.10
N ALA A 114 -6.93 -16.21 3.85
CA ALA A 114 -6.51 -17.39 3.10
C ALA A 114 -6.11 -17.04 1.64
N TYR A 115 -6.91 -16.20 0.97
CA TYR A 115 -6.65 -15.74 -0.38
C TYR A 115 -5.39 -14.88 -0.46
N THR A 116 -5.20 -13.93 0.46
CA THR A 116 -4.02 -13.06 0.45
C THR A 116 -2.75 -13.89 0.68
N LYS A 117 -2.76 -14.79 1.67
CA LYS A 117 -1.60 -15.64 1.97
C LYS A 117 -1.17 -16.47 0.75
N SER A 118 -2.11 -17.06 0.04
CA SER A 118 -1.83 -17.87 -1.16
C SER A 118 -1.44 -17.02 -2.38
N SER A 119 -2.21 -15.97 -2.68
CA SER A 119 -2.05 -15.15 -3.90
C SER A 119 -0.73 -14.39 -3.97
N LEU A 120 -0.08 -14.12 -2.83
CA LEU A 120 1.24 -13.46 -2.78
C LEU A 120 2.32 -14.20 -3.57
N PHE A 121 2.22 -15.53 -3.63
CA PHE A 121 3.24 -16.42 -4.22
C PHE A 121 2.83 -17.02 -5.56
N VAL A 122 1.60 -16.78 -6.01
CA VAL A 122 1.13 -17.22 -7.33
C VAL A 122 1.80 -16.40 -8.43
N LYS A 123 2.41 -17.08 -9.39
CA LYS A 123 3.06 -16.44 -10.55
C LYS A 123 2.02 -15.77 -11.45
N ILE A 124 2.21 -14.49 -11.71
CA ILE A 124 1.37 -13.72 -12.62
C ILE A 124 1.74 -14.09 -14.06
N LYS A 125 0.76 -14.53 -14.87
CA LYS A 125 0.99 -14.99 -16.26
C LYS A 125 1.82 -14.03 -17.11
N LYS A 126 1.58 -12.72 -16.99
CA LYS A 126 2.26 -11.68 -17.77
C LYS A 126 3.75 -11.51 -17.41
N THR A 127 4.12 -11.69 -16.14
CA THR A 127 5.49 -11.43 -15.66
C THR A 127 6.27 -12.71 -15.36
N GLY A 128 5.58 -13.84 -15.19
CA GLY A 128 6.16 -15.10 -14.71
C GLY A 128 6.59 -15.07 -13.24
N LYS A 129 6.30 -14.00 -12.51
CA LYS A 129 6.78 -13.75 -11.14
C LYS A 129 5.63 -13.64 -10.14
N PRO A 130 5.87 -14.00 -8.86
CA PRO A 130 4.87 -13.86 -7.81
C PRO A 130 4.57 -12.40 -7.48
N LYS A 131 3.41 -12.12 -6.89
CA LYS A 131 2.96 -10.77 -6.49
C LYS A 131 3.94 -10.13 -5.51
N ILE A 132 4.56 -10.90 -4.61
CA ILE A 132 5.59 -10.43 -3.68
C ILE A 132 6.82 -9.81 -4.39
N ASP A 133 7.16 -10.23 -5.61
CA ASP A 133 8.24 -9.57 -6.38
C ASP A 133 7.88 -8.15 -6.83
N SER A 134 6.62 -7.74 -6.75
CA SER A 134 6.26 -6.35 -7.06
C SER A 134 6.62 -5.37 -5.93
N PHE A 135 6.95 -5.86 -4.73
CA PHE A 135 7.44 -5.02 -3.65
C PHE A 135 8.78 -4.36 -4.02
N ASN A 136 8.88 -3.05 -3.76
CA ASN A 136 10.01 -2.22 -4.18
C ASN A 136 10.65 -1.42 -3.04
N GLY A 137 10.29 -1.65 -1.78
CA GLY A 137 10.97 -1.03 -0.64
C GLY A 137 10.73 0.47 -0.43
N ARG A 138 9.77 1.08 -1.14
CA ARG A 138 9.37 2.49 -0.94
C ARG A 138 8.78 2.78 0.44
N GLY A 139 8.23 1.76 1.07
CA GLY A 139 7.74 1.76 2.45
C GLY A 139 8.00 0.38 3.05
N SER A 140 7.56 0.17 4.29
CA SER A 140 7.69 -1.13 4.93
C SER A 140 6.89 -2.21 4.19
N LEU A 141 7.35 -3.46 4.28
CA LEU A 141 6.60 -4.59 3.72
C LEU A 141 5.25 -4.77 4.42
N GLU A 142 5.16 -4.47 5.71
CA GLU A 142 3.92 -4.50 6.49
C GLU A 142 2.88 -3.52 5.94
N SER A 143 3.28 -2.25 5.70
CA SER A 143 2.37 -1.24 5.13
C SER A 143 1.91 -1.62 3.72
N TRP A 144 2.78 -2.24 2.93
CA TRP A 144 2.43 -2.75 1.61
C TRP A 144 1.43 -3.92 1.69
N LEU A 145 1.63 -4.86 2.62
CA LEU A 145 0.70 -5.96 2.88
C LEU A 145 -0.65 -5.45 3.38
N LYS A 146 -0.67 -4.47 4.28
CA LYS A 146 -1.89 -3.80 4.74
C LYS A 146 -2.73 -3.27 3.57
N VAL A 147 -2.09 -2.60 2.61
CA VAL A 147 -2.75 -2.10 1.40
C VAL A 147 -3.26 -3.24 0.51
N ILE A 148 -2.53 -4.36 0.41
CA ILE A 148 -3.00 -5.54 -0.33
C ILE A 148 -4.23 -6.14 0.32
N VAL A 149 -4.17 -6.45 1.62
CA VAL A 149 -5.28 -7.04 2.37
C VAL A 149 -6.51 -6.16 2.25
N TYR A 150 -6.36 -4.86 2.46
CA TYR A 150 -7.46 -3.91 2.28
C TYR A 150 -8.11 -4.02 0.89
N ARG A 151 -7.31 -4.10 -0.18
CA ARG A 151 -7.82 -4.24 -1.55
C ARG A 151 -8.58 -5.54 -1.77
N GLU A 152 -8.12 -6.63 -1.16
CA GLU A 152 -8.79 -7.93 -1.25
C GLU A 152 -10.10 -7.93 -0.44
N VAL A 153 -10.14 -7.32 0.75
CA VAL A 153 -11.38 -7.13 1.54
C VAL A 153 -12.44 -6.42 0.71
N ILE A 154 -12.09 -5.28 0.12
CA ILE A 154 -13.00 -4.53 -0.76
C ILE A 154 -13.47 -5.37 -1.95
N HIS A 155 -12.61 -6.21 -2.51
CA HIS A 155 -12.97 -7.06 -3.63
C HIS A 155 -13.99 -8.13 -3.22
N HIS A 156 -13.74 -8.81 -2.10
CA HIS A 156 -14.63 -9.84 -1.56
C HIS A 156 -15.97 -9.26 -1.12
N GLN A 157 -15.99 -8.16 -0.37
CA GLN A 157 -17.23 -7.47 0.03
C GLN A 157 -18.09 -7.08 -1.17
N LYS A 158 -17.48 -6.46 -2.20
CA LYS A 158 -18.22 -6.09 -3.43
C LYS A 158 -18.78 -7.29 -4.18
N ASN A 159 -18.08 -8.42 -4.16
CA ASN A 159 -18.58 -9.64 -4.80
C ASN A 159 -19.68 -10.30 -3.96
N ARG A 160 -19.57 -10.29 -2.62
CA ARG A 160 -20.60 -10.78 -1.70
C ARG A 160 -21.90 -9.99 -1.83
N VAL A 161 -21.83 -8.66 -1.86
CA VAL A 161 -23.01 -7.81 -2.10
C VAL A 161 -23.68 -8.13 -3.44
N LYS A 162 -22.90 -8.44 -4.49
CA LYS A 162 -23.48 -8.85 -5.79
C LYS A 162 -24.16 -10.22 -5.73
N THR A 163 -23.55 -11.19 -5.05
CA THR A 163 -24.17 -12.53 -4.90
C THR A 163 -25.40 -12.46 -4.02
N THR A 164 -25.34 -11.77 -2.88
CA THR A 164 -26.48 -11.54 -2.00
C THR A 164 -27.58 -10.73 -2.67
N SER A 165 -27.26 -9.71 -3.46
CA SER A 165 -28.26 -8.98 -4.26
C SER A 165 -28.96 -9.88 -5.28
N LEU A 166 -28.22 -10.76 -5.98
CA LEU A 166 -28.82 -11.73 -6.90
C LEU A 166 -29.69 -12.74 -6.14
N ASP A 167 -29.23 -13.24 -5.00
CA ASP A 167 -29.98 -14.18 -4.16
C ASP A 167 -31.22 -13.52 -3.56
N ASN A 168 -31.15 -12.27 -3.09
CA ASN A 168 -32.26 -11.50 -2.55
C ASN A 168 -33.29 -11.14 -3.63
N ILE A 169 -32.86 -10.87 -4.87
CA ILE A 169 -33.78 -10.71 -6.01
C ILE A 169 -34.49 -12.04 -6.31
N VAL A 170 -33.78 -13.16 -6.20
CA VAL A 170 -34.37 -14.51 -6.36
C VAL A 170 -35.29 -14.87 -5.19
N LEU A 171 -35.03 -14.37 -3.99
CA LEU A 171 -35.74 -14.69 -2.75
C LEU A 171 -36.79 -13.65 -2.32
N GLY A 172 -36.87 -12.50 -3.00
CA GLY A 172 -37.87 -11.45 -2.74
C GLY A 172 -37.71 -10.73 -1.40
N ILE A 173 -36.49 -10.50 -0.94
CA ILE A 173 -36.20 -9.84 0.35
C ILE A 173 -35.77 -8.38 0.09
N GLU A 174 -36.52 -7.41 0.61
CA GLU A 174 -36.11 -6.00 0.65
C GLU A 174 -35.22 -5.76 1.88
N GLU A 175 -33.99 -5.28 1.66
CA GLU A 175 -33.03 -4.98 2.74
C GLU A 175 -33.27 -3.57 3.30
N ASP A 176 -33.50 -3.50 4.61
CA ASP A 176 -33.66 -2.28 5.39
C ASP A 176 -32.27 -1.84 5.89
N HIS A 177 -31.75 -0.73 5.36
CA HIS A 177 -30.47 -0.16 5.79
C HIS A 177 -30.72 0.88 6.89
N GLU A 178 -30.71 0.43 8.14
CA GLU A 178 -30.66 1.29 9.32
C GLU A 178 -29.38 2.15 9.27
N THR A 179 -29.55 3.46 9.19
CA THR A 179 -28.46 4.41 8.97
C THR A 179 -27.85 4.79 10.32
N ASP A 180 -26.68 4.23 10.64
CA ASP A 180 -25.95 4.51 11.88
C ASP A 180 -25.57 5.99 11.99
N VAL A 181 -25.95 6.64 13.09
CA VAL A 181 -25.68 8.07 13.39
C VAL A 181 -24.18 8.39 13.40
N GLU A 182 -23.34 7.39 13.69
CA GLU A 182 -21.87 7.50 13.61
C GLU A 182 -21.39 7.69 12.15
N MET A 183 -22.02 7.03 11.18
CA MET A 183 -21.67 7.16 9.76
C MET A 183 -21.97 8.55 9.21
N GLU A 184 -23.04 9.20 9.67
CA GLU A 184 -23.37 10.57 9.26
C GLU A 184 -22.32 11.58 9.77
N THR A 185 -21.85 11.37 11.01
CA THR A 185 -20.79 12.17 11.64
C THR A 185 -19.48 12.06 10.87
N ILE A 186 -19.11 10.82 10.52
CA ILE A 186 -17.91 10.55 9.74
C ILE A 186 -18.02 11.16 8.33
N SER A 187 -19.17 11.00 7.67
CA SER A 187 -19.40 11.57 6.35
C SER A 187 -19.22 13.09 6.34
N LYS A 188 -19.65 13.79 7.40
CA LYS A 188 -19.42 15.23 7.59
C LYS A 188 -17.93 15.56 7.72
N ILE A 189 -17.20 14.90 8.62
CA ILE A 189 -15.75 15.12 8.82
C ILE A 189 -15.00 14.90 7.49
N MET A 190 -15.34 13.83 6.79
CA MET A 190 -14.72 13.47 5.52
C MET A 190 -15.02 14.48 4.42
N THR A 191 -16.28 14.88 4.28
CA THR A 191 -16.70 15.89 3.31
C THR A 191 -15.98 17.21 3.55
N THR A 192 -15.94 17.70 4.80
CA THR A 192 -15.24 18.93 5.19
C THR A 192 -13.73 18.82 4.94
N GLY A 193 -13.12 17.69 5.33
CA GLY A 193 -11.71 17.41 5.10
C GLY A 193 -11.35 17.42 3.62
N PHE A 194 -12.13 16.76 2.77
CA PHE A 194 -11.91 16.81 1.32
C PHE A 194 -12.21 18.19 0.73
N GLN A 195 -13.22 18.92 1.18
CA GLN A 195 -13.50 20.29 0.74
C GLN A 195 -12.33 21.26 0.97
N SER A 196 -11.53 21.05 2.01
CA SER A 196 -10.33 21.84 2.29
C SER A 196 -9.17 21.68 1.28
N ILE A 197 -9.24 20.64 0.43
CA ILE A 197 -8.22 20.33 -0.58
C ILE A 197 -8.60 20.97 -1.91
N ASN A 198 -7.60 21.52 -2.61
CA ASN A 198 -7.83 22.12 -3.92
C ASN A 198 -8.32 21.10 -4.96
N SER A 199 -9.06 21.57 -5.96
CA SER A 199 -9.69 20.73 -6.98
C SER A 199 -8.70 19.91 -7.81
N LYS A 200 -7.48 20.42 -8.04
CA LYS A 200 -6.44 19.70 -8.81
C LYS A 200 -5.92 18.48 -8.05
N ASP A 201 -5.78 18.59 -6.73
CA ASP A 201 -5.32 17.51 -5.87
C ASP A 201 -6.42 16.46 -5.68
N LYS A 202 -7.70 16.88 -5.58
CA LYS A 202 -8.85 15.95 -5.61
C LYS A 202 -8.88 15.09 -6.88
N ILE A 203 -8.67 15.70 -8.05
CA ILE A 203 -8.62 14.96 -9.32
C ILE A 203 -7.47 13.95 -9.29
N LEU A 204 -6.29 14.34 -8.82
CA LEU A 204 -5.15 13.43 -8.72
C LEU A 204 -5.43 12.24 -7.78
N LEU A 205 -6.03 12.48 -6.61
CA LEU A 205 -6.47 11.43 -5.69
C LEU A 205 -7.49 10.50 -6.34
N ARG A 206 -8.50 11.05 -7.03
CA ARG A 206 -9.51 10.26 -7.74
C ARG A 206 -8.86 9.38 -8.81
N GLU A 207 -7.98 9.93 -9.62
CA GLU A 207 -7.33 9.16 -10.68
C GLU A 207 -6.45 8.03 -10.12
N TYR A 208 -5.77 8.29 -9.00
CA TYR A 208 -4.89 7.31 -8.37
C TYR A 208 -5.65 6.25 -7.57
N PHE A 209 -6.55 6.66 -6.67
CA PHE A 209 -7.23 5.76 -5.73
C PHE A 209 -8.54 5.17 -6.27
N ILE A 210 -9.33 5.93 -7.04
CA ILE A 210 -10.63 5.48 -7.58
C ILE A 210 -10.44 4.82 -8.94
N LEU A 211 -9.81 5.52 -9.89
CA LEU A 211 -9.58 4.99 -11.24
C LEU A 211 -8.38 4.04 -11.32
N LYS A 212 -7.65 3.86 -10.22
CA LYS A 212 -6.52 2.94 -10.08
C LYS A 212 -5.41 3.15 -11.13
N LYS A 213 -5.25 4.38 -11.63
CA LYS A 213 -4.21 4.68 -12.63
C LYS A 213 -2.83 4.56 -12.00
N PRO A 214 -1.89 3.83 -12.62
CA PRO A 214 -0.53 3.72 -12.10
C PRO A 214 0.16 5.09 -12.14
N GLU A 215 1.06 5.36 -11.18
CA GLU A 215 1.77 6.65 -11.09
C GLU A 215 2.50 7.01 -12.40
N ARG A 216 2.93 6.03 -13.19
CA ARG A 216 3.58 6.25 -14.48
C ARG A 216 2.63 6.88 -15.51
N GLU A 217 1.40 6.38 -15.61
CA GLU A 217 0.38 6.93 -16.50
C GLU A 217 -0.01 8.35 -16.06
N LEU A 218 -0.09 8.57 -14.74
CA LEU A 218 -0.31 9.91 -14.19
C LEU A 218 0.85 10.85 -14.51
N ALA A 219 2.09 10.38 -14.35
CA ALA A 219 3.29 11.16 -14.65
C ALA A 219 3.33 11.62 -16.11
N GLU A 220 3.00 10.72 -17.04
CA GLU A 220 2.83 11.03 -18.47
C GLU A 220 1.72 12.06 -18.68
N LYS A 221 0.52 11.83 -18.12
CA LYS A 221 -0.62 12.74 -18.25
C LYS A 221 -0.29 14.16 -17.76
N TYR A 222 0.34 14.28 -16.59
CA TYR A 222 0.68 15.57 -15.98
C TYR A 222 2.01 16.15 -16.50
N HIS A 223 2.69 15.47 -17.44
CA HIS A 223 3.97 15.89 -17.99
C HIS A 223 5.04 16.15 -16.92
N VAL A 224 5.07 15.29 -15.89
CA VAL A 224 6.02 15.37 -14.78
C VAL A 224 6.70 14.02 -14.58
N HIS A 225 7.78 14.01 -13.80
CA HIS A 225 8.44 12.77 -13.42
C HIS A 225 7.58 11.95 -12.44
N ILE A 226 7.68 10.62 -12.47
CA ILE A 226 6.91 9.71 -11.57
C ILE A 226 7.12 10.04 -10.09
N SER A 227 8.33 10.41 -9.71
CA SER A 227 8.65 10.83 -8.33
C SER A 227 7.96 12.15 -7.92
N THR A 228 7.60 13.02 -8.87
CA THR A 228 6.79 14.22 -8.60
C THR A 228 5.36 13.84 -8.26
N ILE A 229 4.76 12.89 -9.00
CA ILE A 229 3.43 12.36 -8.68
C ILE A 229 3.44 11.71 -7.29
N SER A 230 4.41 10.84 -7.03
CA SER A 230 4.49 10.13 -5.74
C SER A 230 4.68 11.08 -4.55
N ARG A 231 5.53 12.11 -4.68
CA ARG A 231 5.68 13.15 -3.65
C ARG A 231 4.43 13.99 -3.46
N ARG A 232 3.74 14.32 -4.56
CA ARG A 232 2.51 15.12 -4.51
C ARG A 232 1.39 14.33 -3.83
N LEU A 233 1.22 13.05 -4.16
CA LEU A 233 0.27 12.16 -3.49
C LEU A 233 0.54 12.09 -1.99
N HIS A 234 1.79 11.84 -1.57
CA HIS A 234 2.15 11.85 -0.14
C HIS A 234 1.79 13.17 0.54
N LYS A 235 2.19 14.32 -0.03
CA LYS A 235 1.88 15.63 0.56
C LYS A 235 0.38 15.88 0.71
N ILE A 236 -0.42 15.44 -0.27
CA ILE A 236 -1.88 15.58 -0.20
C ILE A 236 -2.43 14.69 0.91
N CYS A 237 -1.98 13.43 0.99
CA CYS A 237 -2.40 12.50 2.04
C CYS A 237 -2.02 12.99 3.45
N ASP A 238 -0.79 13.47 3.64
CA ASP A 238 -0.34 14.01 4.92
C ASP A 238 -1.18 15.22 5.34
N LYS A 239 -1.43 16.14 4.40
CA LYS A 239 -2.28 17.30 4.64
C LYS A 239 -3.71 16.88 5.00
N LEU A 240 -4.28 15.95 4.24
CA LEU A 240 -5.63 15.43 4.50
C LEU A 240 -5.72 14.77 5.87
N SER A 241 -4.73 13.92 6.22
CA SER A 241 -4.67 13.27 7.52
C SER A 241 -4.66 14.27 8.67
N ASN A 242 -3.85 15.32 8.57
CA ASN A 242 -3.78 16.35 9.61
C ASN A 242 -5.11 17.09 9.77
N ILE A 243 -5.75 17.46 8.66
CA ILE A 243 -7.04 18.17 8.68
C ILE A 243 -8.14 17.30 9.27
N LEU A 244 -8.18 16.02 8.88
CA LEU A 244 -9.16 15.06 9.38
C LEU A 244 -8.99 14.80 10.89
N ILE A 245 -7.75 14.72 11.38
CA ILE A 245 -7.45 14.58 12.81
C ILE A 245 -7.85 15.85 13.56
N ASP A 246 -7.51 17.03 13.04
CA ASP A 246 -7.85 18.32 13.65
C ASP A 246 -9.36 18.50 13.77
N LEU A 247 -10.11 18.28 12.68
CA LEU A 247 -11.58 18.35 12.68
C LEU A 247 -12.21 17.37 13.69
N ALA A 248 -11.71 16.13 13.75
CA ALA A 248 -12.21 15.14 14.69
C ALA A 248 -11.97 15.53 16.15
N GLN A 249 -10.87 16.25 16.44
CA GLN A 249 -10.55 16.73 17.78
C GLN A 249 -11.33 18.00 18.16
N THR A 250 -11.43 18.97 17.24
CA THR A 250 -12.00 20.30 17.56
C THR A 250 -13.52 20.34 17.49
N GLU A 251 -14.12 19.66 16.51
CA GLU A 251 -15.58 19.74 16.29
C GLU A 251 -16.34 18.62 17.01
N PHE A 252 -15.67 17.49 17.31
CA PHE A 252 -16.33 16.29 17.83
C PHE A 252 -15.77 15.80 19.19
N ASP A 253 -14.77 16.49 19.75
CA ASP A 253 -14.12 16.17 21.04
C ASP A 253 -13.69 14.69 21.16
N LEU A 254 -13.27 14.10 20.03
CA LEU A 254 -12.92 12.69 19.98
C LEU A 254 -11.50 12.48 20.52
N GLY A 255 -11.36 11.55 21.47
CA GLY A 255 -10.05 11.09 21.93
C GLY A 255 -9.30 10.34 20.83
N GLU A 256 -7.96 10.25 20.94
CA GLU A 256 -7.12 9.58 19.93
C GLU A 256 -7.54 8.11 19.65
N ARG A 257 -8.10 7.43 20.65
CA ARG A 257 -8.66 6.08 20.51
C ARG A 257 -9.96 6.07 19.71
N ASP A 258 -10.84 7.04 19.93
CA ASP A 258 -12.12 7.14 19.25
C ASP A 258 -11.93 7.56 17.80
N ILE A 259 -10.98 8.46 17.54
CA ILE A 259 -10.54 8.82 16.18
C ILE A 259 -10.05 7.57 15.42
N LYS A 260 -9.22 6.72 16.05
CA LYS A 260 -8.73 5.47 15.45
C LYS A 260 -9.85 4.47 15.17
N ASN A 261 -10.82 4.34 16.07
CA ASN A 261 -11.98 3.47 15.88
C ASN A 261 -12.90 4.02 14.79
N MET A 262 -13.15 5.32 14.78
CA MET A 262 -13.97 6.01 13.78
C MET A 262 -13.38 5.88 12.37
N PHE A 263 -12.07 6.14 12.20
CA PHE A 263 -11.41 5.90 10.90
C PHE A 263 -11.31 4.42 10.54
N ARG A 264 -11.29 3.50 11.53
CA ARG A 264 -11.40 2.06 11.26
C ARG A 264 -12.73 1.77 10.59
N GLU A 265 -13.84 2.19 11.18
CA GLU A 265 -15.18 1.94 10.67
C GLU A 265 -15.37 2.57 9.29
N PHE A 266 -14.93 3.82 9.13
CA PHE A 266 -14.97 4.48 7.83
C PHE A 266 -14.12 3.78 6.77
N SER A 267 -12.95 3.24 7.14
CA SER A 267 -12.09 2.56 6.17
C SER A 267 -12.79 1.36 5.51
N LYS A 268 -13.69 0.69 6.23
CA LYS A 268 -14.53 -0.39 5.72
C LYS A 268 -15.49 0.10 4.62
N SER A 269 -16.08 1.28 4.80
CA SER A 269 -17.05 1.89 3.87
C SER A 269 -16.48 2.96 2.91
N TRP A 270 -15.17 3.24 2.99
CA TRP A 270 -14.49 4.37 2.36
C TRP A 270 -14.76 4.51 0.86
N HIS A 271 -14.85 3.40 0.11
CA HIS A 271 -15.00 3.48 -1.35
C HIS A 271 -16.36 3.96 -1.83
N SER A 272 -17.45 3.67 -1.11
CA SER A 272 -18.77 4.20 -1.48
C SER A 272 -18.81 5.70 -1.18
N ASN A 273 -18.41 6.08 0.04
CA ASN A 273 -18.48 7.47 0.52
C ASN A 273 -17.49 8.40 -0.21
N VAL A 274 -16.24 7.97 -0.41
CA VAL A 274 -15.23 8.82 -1.05
C VAL A 274 -15.41 8.89 -2.56
N SER A 275 -16.05 7.89 -3.18
CA SER A 275 -16.45 8.02 -4.58
C SER A 275 -17.52 9.09 -4.75
N GLU A 276 -18.45 9.24 -3.80
CA GLU A 276 -19.44 10.33 -3.80
C GLU A 276 -18.81 11.69 -3.50
N ILE A 277 -17.88 11.75 -2.52
CA ILE A 277 -17.21 13.00 -2.13
C ILE A 277 -16.23 13.52 -3.21
N LEU A 278 -15.65 12.61 -4.00
CA LEU A 278 -14.71 12.94 -5.08
C LEU A 278 -15.33 12.93 -6.48
N ALA A 279 -16.64 12.63 -6.61
CA ALA A 279 -17.37 12.73 -7.88
C ALA A 279 -17.52 14.20 -8.32
#